data_AF-A0A7J9YPQ1-F1
#
_entry.id   AF-A0A7J9YPQ1-F1
#
_cell.length_a   1.000
_cell.length_b   1.000
_cell.length_c   1.000
_cell.angle_alpha   90.00
_cell.angle_beta   90.00
_cell.angle_gamma   90.00
#
_symmetry.space_group_name_H-M   'P 1'
#
loop_
_entity.id
_entity.type
_entity.pdbx_description
1 polymer ?
#
loop_
_entity_poly.entity_id
_entity_poly.type
_entity_poly.pdbx_seq_one_letter_code
_entity_poly.pdbx_strand_id
1 'polypeptide(L)'
;MTITGYHNQSVSLEPEVTEMSLEASFDDGATWEQVATESMGDNVFTARITHPKLKDTTGAVSLRVRAEDADGSTIEQTIEHAYGLK
;
A
#
# COMPACT_ATOMS: atom_id res chain seq x y z
N MET A 1 0.88 -6.40 -9.35
CA MET A 1 1.43 -6.73 -8.03
C MET A 1 0.24 -7.02 -7.13
N THR A 2 0.19 -8.19 -6.48
CA THR A 2 -0.85 -8.49 -5.50
C THR A 2 -0.26 -8.23 -4.13
N ILE A 3 -0.79 -7.25 -3.40
CA ILE A 3 -0.38 -6.97 -2.04
C ILE A 3 -1.32 -7.77 -1.15
N THR A 4 -0.79 -8.78 -0.47
CA THR A 4 -1.52 -9.52 0.57
C THR A 4 -1.08 -8.94 1.91
N GLY A 5 -1.97 -8.21 2.58
CA GLY A 5 -1.68 -7.67 3.91
C GLY A 5 -1.49 -8.82 4.91
N TYR A 6 -0.28 -9.00 5.42
CA TYR A 6 0.00 -9.89 6.55
C TYR A 6 -0.12 -9.08 7.84
N HIS A 7 -1.20 -9.30 8.59
CA HIS A 7 -1.38 -8.73 9.94
C HIS A 7 -0.77 -9.69 10.98
N ASN A 8 0.20 -9.21 11.76
CA ASN A 8 0.84 -9.98 12.83
C ASN A 8 -0.20 -10.32 13.91
N GLN A 9 -0.40 -11.63 14.13
CA GLN A 9 -1.48 -12.19 14.91
C GLN A 9 -1.33 -11.87 16.41
N SER A 10 -2.06 -10.87 16.89
CA SER A 10 -2.46 -10.75 18.29
C SER A 10 -3.66 -9.80 18.36
N VAL A 11 -4.84 -10.32 18.05
CA VAL A 11 -6.16 -10.00 18.64
C VAL A 11 -7.23 -10.55 17.70
N SER A 12 -8.06 -11.42 18.27
CA SER A 12 -9.18 -12.09 17.63
C SER A 12 -10.36 -11.13 17.53
N LEU A 13 -10.51 -10.49 16.37
CA LEU A 13 -11.69 -9.84 15.79
C LEU A 13 -11.10 -9.17 14.55
N GLU A 14 -11.37 -9.67 13.34
CA GLU A 14 -10.94 -8.98 12.12
C GLU A 14 -11.75 -7.68 12.07
N PRO A 15 -11.17 -6.51 12.43
CA PRO A 15 -11.96 -5.31 12.35
C PRO A 15 -12.09 -5.03 10.86
N GLU A 16 -13.33 -4.97 10.38
CA GLU A 16 -13.61 -4.77 8.96
C GLU A 16 -12.91 -3.48 8.52
N VAL A 17 -11.97 -3.58 7.58
CA VAL A 17 -11.27 -2.40 7.05
C VAL A 17 -12.27 -1.63 6.20
N THR A 18 -12.71 -0.48 6.71
CA THR A 18 -13.75 0.36 6.08
C THR A 18 -13.16 1.21 4.97
N GLU A 19 -11.90 1.63 5.12
CA GLU A 19 -11.20 2.43 4.14
C GLU A 19 -9.72 2.01 4.04
N MET A 20 -9.24 1.84 2.81
CA MET A 20 -7.82 1.61 2.53
C MET A 20 -7.35 2.53 1.41
N SER A 21 -6.31 3.32 1.68
CA SER A 21 -5.59 4.08 0.67
C SER A 21 -4.17 3.54 0.48
N LEU A 22 -3.73 3.56 -0.78
CA LEU A 22 -2.38 3.19 -1.17
C LEU A 22 -1.73 4.39 -1.85
N GLU A 23 -0.48 4.64 -1.52
CA GLU A 23 0.36 5.61 -2.19
C GLU A 23 1.67 4.94 -2.62
N ALA A 24 2.21 5.38 -3.75
CA ALA A 24 3.48 4.91 -4.29
C ALA A 24 4.46 6.07 -4.40
N SER A 25 5.73 5.76 -4.17
CA SER A 25 6.84 6.68 -4.38
C SER A 25 7.86 6.06 -5.33
N PHE A 26 8.38 6.88 -6.24
CA PHE A 26 9.39 6.51 -7.23
C PHE A 26 10.73 7.23 -7.02
N ASP A 27 10.82 8.00 -5.94
CA ASP A 27 11.93 8.89 -5.57
C ASP A 27 12.37 8.68 -4.11
N ASP A 28 12.38 7.41 -3.67
CA ASP A 28 12.78 6.99 -2.33
C ASP A 28 11.98 7.64 -1.18
N GLY A 29 10.68 7.85 -1.39
CA GLY A 29 9.76 8.37 -0.38
C GLY A 29 9.72 9.91 -0.29
N ALA A 30 10.38 10.63 -1.22
CA ALA A 30 10.37 12.09 -1.24
C ALA A 30 9.00 12.65 -1.70
N THR A 31 8.35 12.00 -2.66
CA THR A 31 6.99 12.28 -3.09
C THR A 31 6.15 11.01 -3.07
N TRP A 32 4.86 11.18 -2.75
CA TRP A 32 3.88 10.10 -2.65
C TRP A 32 2.71 10.40 -3.57
N GLU A 33 2.45 9.48 -4.49
CA GLU A 33 1.35 9.55 -5.45
C GLU A 33 0.24 8.58 -5.06
N GLN A 34 -1.00 9.07 -5.01
CA GLN A 34 -2.14 8.23 -4.67
C GLN A 34 -2.39 7.19 -5.77
N VAL A 35 -2.52 5.94 -5.35
CA VAL A 35 -2.78 4.79 -6.22
C VAL A 35 -4.21 4.33 -5.98
N ALA A 36 -4.98 4.23 -7.07
CA ALA A 36 -6.31 3.67 -7.00
C ALA A 36 -6.25 2.18 -6.59
N THR A 37 -7.02 1.84 -5.56
CA THR A 37 -7.19 0.48 -5.05
C THR A 37 -8.59 -0.03 -5.39
N GLU A 38 -8.68 -1.32 -5.70
CA GLU A 38 -9.93 -2.06 -5.88
C GLU A 38 -10.02 -3.09 -4.75
N SER A 39 -11.07 -3.00 -3.92
CA SER A 39 -11.34 -4.02 -2.91
C SER A 39 -11.83 -5.30 -3.58
N MET A 40 -11.25 -6.43 -3.18
CA MET A 40 -11.63 -7.76 -3.65
C MET A 40 -12.45 -8.53 -2.60
N GLY A 41 -12.80 -7.89 -1.47
CA GLY A 41 -13.38 -8.56 -0.29
C GLY A 41 -12.32 -9.24 0.57
N ASP A 42 -12.73 -9.74 1.74
CA ASP A 42 -11.86 -10.49 2.67
C ASP A 42 -10.55 -9.77 3.05
N ASN A 43 -10.60 -8.44 3.20
CA ASN A 43 -9.42 -7.58 3.46
C ASN A 43 -8.34 -7.65 2.37
N VAL A 44 -8.70 -8.07 1.15
CA VAL A 44 -7.81 -8.13 -0.02
C VAL A 44 -8.04 -6.92 -0.91
N PHE A 45 -6.95 -6.22 -1.27
CA PHE A 45 -6.99 -5.06 -2.15
C PHE A 45 -6.00 -5.23 -3.30
N THR A 46 -6.44 -4.85 -4.50
CA THR A 46 -5.59 -4.85 -5.70
C THR A 46 -5.34 -3.42 -6.13
N ALA A 47 -4.11 -3.12 -6.56
CA ALA A 47 -3.73 -1.82 -7.06
C ALA A 47 -3.00 -1.92 -8.40
N ARG A 48 -3.24 -0.94 -9.27
CA ARG A 48 -2.50 -0.78 -10.53
C ARG A 48 -1.64 0.46 -10.45
N ILE A 49 -0.33 0.26 -10.39
CA ILE A 49 0.65 1.33 -10.32
C ILE A 49 1.21 1.54 -11.73
N THR A 50 0.99 2.73 -12.29
CA THR A 50 1.71 3.19 -13.47
C THR A 50 2.95 3.94 -12.99
N HIS A 51 4.12 3.44 -13.33
CA HIS A 51 5.38 4.05 -12.90
C HIS A 51 6.04 4.84 -14.05
N PRO A 52 6.82 5.89 -13.74
CA PRO A 52 7.62 6.61 -14.73
C PRO A 52 8.63 5.70 -15.44
N LYS A 53 9.28 6.22 -16.48
CA LYS A 53 10.42 5.52 -17.09
C LYS A 53 11.53 5.40 -16.05
N LEU A 54 12.25 4.27 -16.03
CA LEU A 54 13.30 3.97 -15.04
C LEU A 54 14.29 5.14 -14.83
N LYS A 55 14.67 5.82 -15.92
CA LYS A 55 15.58 6.98 -15.91
C LYS A 55 15.08 8.19 -15.09
N ASP A 56 13.79 8.24 -14.81
CA ASP A 56 13.11 9.32 -14.07
C ASP A 56 12.76 8.85 -12.63
N THR A 57 13.34 7.74 -12.17
CA THR A 57 13.09 7.12 -10.85
C THR A 57 14.40 6.76 -10.13
N THR A 58 14.34 6.41 -8.85
CA THR A 58 15.49 5.87 -8.09
C THR A 58 15.75 4.38 -8.34
N GLY A 59 14.97 3.75 -9.23
CA GLY A 59 15.11 2.34 -9.58
C GLY A 59 14.35 1.38 -8.67
N ALA A 60 13.60 1.88 -7.70
CA ALA A 60 12.70 1.12 -6.86
C ALA A 60 11.39 1.88 -6.63
N VAL A 61 10.35 1.13 -6.25
CA VAL A 61 9.06 1.68 -5.82
C VAL A 61 8.92 1.44 -4.33
N SER A 62 8.61 2.49 -3.58
CA SER A 62 8.19 2.40 -2.18
C SER A 62 6.68 2.54 -2.09
N LEU A 63 6.05 1.89 -1.12
CA LEU A 63 4.60 1.89 -0.93
C LEU A 63 4.25 2.39 0.46
N ARG A 64 3.19 3.20 0.56
CA ARG A 64 2.60 3.62 1.83
C ARG A 64 1.14 3.19 1.83
N VAL A 65 0.76 2.39 2.80
CA VAL A 65 -0.60 1.88 2.99
C VAL A 65 -1.18 2.56 4.22
N ARG A 66 -2.38 3.10 4.10
CA ARG A 66 -3.16 3.58 5.24
C ARG A 66 -4.48 2.81 5.27
N ALA A 67 -4.75 2.17 6.39
CA ALA A 67 -5.99 1.44 6.62
C ALA A 67 -6.68 2.02 7.85
N GLU A 68 -7.97 2.29 7.71
CA GLU A 68 -8.87 2.64 8.81
C GLU A 68 -9.81 1.47 9.07
N ASP A 69 -9.91 1.07 10.33
CA ASP A 69 -10.82 0.03 10.77
C ASP A 69 -12.16 0.59 11.24
N ALA A 70 -13.18 -0.27 11.33
CA ALA A 70 -14.52 0.11 11.75
C ALA A 70 -14.61 0.71 13.17
N ASP A 71 -13.60 0.48 14.02
CA ASP A 71 -13.49 1.04 15.37
C ASP A 71 -12.78 2.41 15.36
N GLY A 72 -12.35 2.89 14.19
CA GLY A 72 -11.69 4.18 13.98
C GLY A 72 -10.19 4.15 14.26
N SER A 73 -9.59 2.97 14.42
CA SER A 73 -8.13 2.88 14.50
C SER A 73 -7.53 3.00 13.11
N THR A 74 -6.50 3.84 12.99
CA THR A 74 -5.75 3.99 11.75
C THR A 74 -4.38 3.34 11.87
N ILE A 75 -4.03 2.52 10.88
CA ILE A 75 -2.68 1.99 10.71
C ILE A 75 -2.10 2.60 9.45
N GLU A 76 -0.88 3.12 9.56
CA GLU A 76 -0.07 3.56 8.43
C GLU A 76 1.20 2.71 8.37
N GLN A 77 1.42 2.06 7.23
CA GLN A 77 2.58 1.22 6.99
C GLN A 77 3.33 1.74 5.76
N THR A 78 4.62 2.00 5.94
CA THR A 78 5.53 2.35 4.84
C THR A 78 6.45 1.17 4.55
N ILE A 79 6.48 0.74 3.29
CA ILE A 79 7.35 -0.30 2.75
C ILE A 79 8.31 0.37 1.79
N GLU A 80 9.52 0.62 2.27
CA GLU A 80 10.60 1.16 1.44
C GLU A 80 11.11 0.09 0.46
N HIS A 81 11.37 0.50 -0.78
CA HIS A 81 11.91 -0.38 -1.84
C HIS A 81 11.13 -1.70 -1.99
N ALA A 82 9.80 -1.62 -1.95
CA ALA A 82 8.89 -2.75 -2.05
C ALA A 82 9.19 -3.65 -3.26
N TYR A 83 9.62 -3.05 -4.38
CA TYR A 83 10.19 -3.78 -5.52
C TYR A 83 11.08 -2.88 -6.38
N GLY A 84 12.07 -3.49 -7.05
CA GLY A 84 12.90 -2.82 -8.04
C GLY A 84 12.20 -2.66 -9.39
N LEU A 85 12.42 -1.53 -10.06
CA LEU A 85 12.04 -1.31 -11.45
C LEU A 85 13.14 -1.86 -12.37
N LYS A 86 12.76 -2.58 -13.44
CA LYS A 86 13.66 -3.13 -14.45
C LYS A 86 13.26 -2.69 -15.84
#